data_AF-A0AAV1I6H7-F1
#
_entry.id   AF-A0AAV1I6H7-F1
#
_cell.length_a   1.000
_cell.length_b   1.000
_cell.length_c   1.000
_cell.angle_alpha   90.00
_cell.angle_beta   90.00
_cell.angle_gamma   90.00
#
_symmetry.space_group_name_H-M   'P 1'
#
loop_
_entity.id
_entity.type
_entity.pdbx_description
1 polymer ?
#
loop_
_entity_poly.entity_id
_entity_poly.type
_entity_poly.pdbx_seq_one_letter_code
_entity_poly.pdbx_strand_id
1 'polypeptide(L)'
;MVMPQQGQADVNELCRRLRRRQVEGSIPTAKATAELLRTLITRFRHPDAAALLTDVRNWGIQLQAAKPLELAVGNIVRRVLHMIREESRAEGMEEEKLARATSVDEEAKQPGLLSRAFAPGSGFARALSLHNLLDAQHLDALPELAPLPDPEEGLQGQQALLQQTLPEPSDQSQSGAGSTGPSKKHKPGNWAGKPSIVEQLNEFIQELKDIDTSIAAHWPDQIHANDSILTFGYSETVLVFLLEAAKKLDFQVVVAEGAPRHGGQELARRLAQAGMHTTLIPDSAIFAMMARVNKVLVGAHALLANGGVMAGAGNQLTAMAAKHHAVPFVVLVGLQKLSPLFPHDPSVSFNDYKSPADVMEYSVVSDVLDADYEAAGTCSEDLHVHAFNPVFDYVPPELVSLLVTDIGGHIPSYVYRLLAEYYSREDYTLERKELSDIAMRA
;
A
#
# COMPACT_ATOMS: atom_id res chain seq x y z
N MET A 1 23.83 6.85 9.27
CA MET A 1 24.28 8.23 8.98
C MET A 1 23.25 9.17 9.59
N VAL A 2 23.65 10.16 10.41
CA VAL A 2 22.71 11.04 11.11
C VAL A 2 21.94 11.87 10.08
N MET A 3 20.61 11.80 10.12
CA MET A 3 19.70 12.56 9.25
C MET A 3 20.04 14.07 9.30
N PRO A 4 20.14 14.77 8.16
CA PRO A 4 20.28 16.23 8.17
C PRO A 4 19.06 16.87 8.82
N GLN A 5 19.27 17.75 9.81
CA GLN A 5 18.21 18.32 10.66
C GLN A 5 17.05 18.94 9.87
N GLN A 6 17.34 19.49 8.69
CA GLN A 6 16.34 20.16 7.85
C GLN A 6 15.37 19.19 7.15
N GLY A 7 15.81 17.99 6.75
CA GLY A 7 14.92 17.00 6.11
C GLY A 7 13.94 16.40 7.11
N GLN A 8 14.40 16.20 8.34
CA GLN A 8 13.56 15.77 9.44
C GLN A 8 12.50 16.81 9.80
N ALA A 9 12.80 18.11 9.62
CA ALA A 9 11.83 19.18 9.85
C ALA A 9 10.65 19.13 8.86
N ASP A 10 10.93 18.90 7.57
CA ASP A 10 9.90 18.81 6.52
C ASP A 10 8.97 17.59 6.74
N VAL A 11 9.55 16.44 7.12
CA VAL A 11 8.79 15.23 7.50
C VAL A 11 7.92 15.49 8.74
N ASN A 12 8.49 16.09 9.78
CA ASN A 12 7.76 16.42 11.01
C ASN A 12 6.59 17.38 10.74
N GLU A 13 6.75 18.31 9.81
CA GLU A 13 5.67 19.22 9.44
C GLU A 13 4.51 18.50 8.76
N LEU A 14 4.78 17.62 7.80
CA LEU A 14 3.71 16.79 7.21
C LEU A 14 3.04 15.90 8.26
N CYS A 15 3.82 15.28 9.16
CA CYS A 15 3.28 14.51 10.28
C CYS A 15 2.31 15.33 11.16
N ARG A 16 2.63 16.60 11.45
CA ARG A 16 1.73 17.50 12.20
C ARG A 16 0.44 17.76 11.44
N ARG A 17 0.53 18.05 10.14
CA ARG A 17 -0.64 18.29 9.28
C ARG A 17 -1.56 17.07 9.22
N LEU A 18 -1.00 15.87 9.13
CA LEU A 18 -1.73 14.60 9.15
C LEU A 18 -2.43 14.36 10.50
N ARG A 19 -1.73 14.53 11.63
CA ARG A 19 -2.30 14.38 12.98
C ARG A 19 -3.43 15.37 13.25
N ARG A 20 -3.28 16.61 12.76
CA ARG A 20 -4.29 17.67 12.90
C ARG A 20 -5.43 17.58 11.89
N ARG A 21 -5.48 16.52 11.07
CA ARG A 21 -6.54 16.33 10.06
C ARG A 21 -6.68 17.52 9.09
N GLN A 22 -5.57 18.20 8.79
CA GLN A 22 -5.55 19.31 7.83
C GLN A 22 -5.48 18.83 6.38
N VAL A 23 -4.96 17.62 6.18
CA VAL A 23 -4.96 16.91 4.90
C VAL A 23 -5.73 15.62 5.15
N GLU A 24 -6.92 15.53 4.57
CA GLU A 24 -7.79 14.35 4.67
C GLU A 24 -8.11 13.79 3.30
N GLY A 25 -8.36 12.49 3.25
CA GLY A 25 -8.68 11.77 2.04
C GLY A 25 -7.45 11.18 1.36
N SER A 26 -7.71 10.11 0.61
CA SER A 26 -6.68 9.33 -0.10
C SER A 26 -5.84 10.15 -1.07
N ILE A 27 -6.45 10.93 -1.97
CA ILE A 27 -5.74 11.67 -3.05
C ILE A 27 -4.89 12.83 -2.51
N PRO A 28 -5.43 13.77 -1.69
CA PRO A 28 -4.62 14.87 -1.14
C PRO A 28 -3.45 14.36 -0.30
N THR A 29 -3.68 13.31 0.48
CA THR A 29 -2.66 12.67 1.32
C THR A 29 -1.58 11.97 0.50
N ALA A 30 -1.97 11.20 -0.53
CA ALA A 30 -1.05 10.55 -1.46
C ALA A 30 -0.16 11.57 -2.18
N LYS A 31 -0.76 12.63 -2.71
CA LYS A 31 -0.05 13.70 -3.41
C LYS A 31 0.94 14.42 -2.50
N ALA A 32 0.51 14.83 -1.31
CA ALA A 32 1.38 15.51 -0.34
C ALA A 32 2.57 14.63 0.07
N THR A 33 2.34 13.32 0.23
CA THR A 33 3.39 12.34 0.54
C THR A 33 4.37 12.18 -0.61
N ALA A 34 3.88 12.02 -1.84
CA ALA A 34 4.72 11.88 -3.03
C ALA A 34 5.56 13.14 -3.31
N GLU A 35 4.97 14.33 -3.17
CA GLU A 35 5.68 15.62 -3.32
C GLU A 35 6.77 15.81 -2.27
N LEU A 36 6.51 15.41 -1.01
CA LEU A 36 7.50 15.42 0.05
C LEU A 36 8.66 14.47 -0.29
N LEU A 37 8.36 13.20 -0.62
CA LEU A 37 9.39 12.21 -0.95
C LEU A 37 10.24 12.66 -2.13
N ARG A 38 9.62 13.16 -3.20
CA ARG A 38 10.35 13.74 -4.34
C ARG A 38 11.30 14.86 -3.91
N THR A 39 10.83 15.77 -3.05
CA THR A 39 11.64 16.90 -2.56
C THR A 39 12.82 16.43 -1.72
N LEU A 40 12.60 15.48 -0.82
CA LEU A 40 13.65 14.91 0.04
C LEU A 40 14.69 14.15 -0.79
N ILE A 41 14.26 13.28 -1.70
CA ILE A 41 15.15 12.52 -2.59
C ILE A 41 15.98 13.48 -3.43
N THR A 42 15.37 14.50 -4.04
CA THR A 42 16.09 15.48 -4.85
C THR A 42 17.12 16.24 -4.03
N ARG A 43 16.76 16.68 -2.82
CA ARG A 43 17.60 17.54 -1.96
C ARG A 43 18.79 16.82 -1.34
N PHE A 44 18.61 15.57 -0.90
CA PHE A 44 19.66 14.83 -0.19
C PHE A 44 20.55 14.02 -1.13
N ARG A 45 21.82 13.87 -0.74
CA ARG A 45 22.77 13.03 -1.46
C ARG A 45 22.73 11.64 -0.86
N HIS A 46 22.57 10.65 -1.72
CA HIS A 46 22.55 9.25 -1.31
C HIS A 46 23.73 8.54 -1.99
N PRO A 47 24.62 7.89 -1.22
CA PRO A 47 25.81 7.26 -1.76
C PRO A 47 25.50 6.05 -2.63
N ASP A 48 24.43 5.34 -2.27
CA ASP A 48 24.04 4.05 -2.83
C ASP A 48 22.51 3.88 -2.73
N ALA A 49 21.95 2.98 -3.56
CA ALA A 49 20.54 2.64 -3.55
C ALA A 49 20.09 2.09 -2.17
N ALA A 50 20.92 1.29 -1.51
CA ALA A 50 20.61 0.75 -0.18
C ALA A 50 20.46 1.84 0.90
N ALA A 51 21.30 2.88 0.82
CA ALA A 51 21.21 4.03 1.73
C ALA A 51 19.91 4.81 1.48
N LEU A 52 19.55 5.05 0.21
CA LEU A 52 18.30 5.71 -0.17
C LEU A 52 17.07 4.92 0.30
N LEU A 53 17.05 3.59 0.10
CA LEU A 53 15.97 2.71 0.57
C LEU A 53 15.78 2.82 2.09
N THR A 54 16.88 2.84 2.83
CA THR A 54 16.85 2.96 4.29
C THR A 54 16.28 4.30 4.73
N ASP A 55 16.69 5.40 4.09
CA ASP A 55 16.19 6.74 4.40
C ASP A 55 14.69 6.88 4.10
N VAL A 56 14.25 6.46 2.90
CA VAL A 56 12.84 6.49 2.50
C VAL A 56 11.98 5.62 3.41
N ARG A 57 12.46 4.43 3.78
CA ARG A 57 11.76 3.56 4.73
C ARG A 57 11.61 4.23 6.10
N ASN A 58 12.67 4.87 6.60
CA ASN A 58 12.61 5.57 7.89
C ASN A 58 11.63 6.75 7.88
N TRP A 59 11.62 7.56 6.81
CA TRP A 59 10.63 8.64 6.65
C TRP A 59 9.21 8.06 6.56
N GLY A 60 9.04 6.98 5.81
CA GLY A 60 7.77 6.28 5.66
C GLY A 60 7.18 5.77 6.97
N ILE A 61 8.01 5.14 7.82
CA ILE A 61 7.59 4.66 9.15
C ILE A 61 7.07 5.82 9.99
N GLN A 62 7.78 6.96 9.99
CA GLN A 62 7.36 8.14 10.75
C GLN A 62 6.03 8.74 10.23
N LEU A 63 5.87 8.79 8.90
CA LEU A 63 4.65 9.30 8.26
C LEU A 63 3.45 8.38 8.51
N GLN A 64 3.63 7.06 8.38
CA GLN A 64 2.57 6.08 8.65
C GLN A 64 2.17 6.10 10.13
N ALA A 65 3.12 6.24 11.05
CA ALA A 65 2.84 6.37 12.47
C ALA A 65 2.07 7.66 12.83
N ALA A 66 2.08 8.69 11.97
CA ALA A 66 1.33 9.91 12.22
C ALA A 66 -0.18 9.73 12.07
N LYS A 67 -0.62 8.91 11.11
CA LYS A 67 -2.03 8.55 10.89
C LYS A 67 -2.12 7.16 10.25
N PRO A 68 -2.14 6.07 11.05
CA PRO A 68 -2.01 4.70 10.54
C PRO A 68 -3.17 4.25 9.64
N LEU A 69 -4.36 4.84 9.83
CA LEU A 69 -5.57 4.52 9.06
C LEU A 69 -5.61 5.16 7.67
N GLU A 70 -4.75 6.14 7.38
CA GLU A 70 -4.57 6.64 6.02
C GLU A 70 -3.56 5.77 5.27
N LEU A 71 -4.04 4.60 4.82
CA LEU A 71 -3.21 3.62 4.13
C LEU A 71 -2.54 4.17 2.87
N ALA A 72 -3.14 5.19 2.24
CA ALA A 72 -2.56 5.88 1.09
C ALA A 72 -1.12 6.37 1.35
N VAL A 73 -0.81 6.89 2.55
CA VAL A 73 0.55 7.33 2.90
C VAL A 73 1.55 6.18 2.77
N GLY A 74 1.27 5.06 3.44
CA GLY A 74 2.12 3.89 3.43
C GLY A 74 2.21 3.26 2.04
N ASN A 75 1.10 3.25 1.30
CA ASN A 75 1.06 2.74 -0.07
C ASN A 75 1.98 3.56 -1.00
N ILE A 76 1.94 4.89 -0.93
CA ILE A 76 2.85 5.74 -1.70
C ILE A 76 4.30 5.45 -1.34
N VAL A 77 4.64 5.39 -0.05
CA VAL A 77 6.00 5.05 0.39
C VAL A 77 6.47 3.72 -0.20
N ARG A 78 5.63 2.67 -0.14
CA ARG A 78 5.96 1.35 -0.70
C ARG A 78 6.14 1.39 -2.21
N ARG A 79 5.32 2.16 -2.93
CA ARG A 79 5.47 2.34 -4.39
C ARG A 79 6.79 3.04 -4.72
N VAL A 80 7.20 4.03 -3.93
CA VAL A 80 8.52 4.67 -4.09
C VAL A 80 9.67 3.73 -3.79
N LEU A 81 9.58 2.92 -2.72
CA LEU A 81 10.57 1.88 -2.43
C LEU A 81 10.67 0.85 -3.57
N HIS A 82 9.54 0.48 -4.15
CA HIS A 82 9.50 -0.42 -5.29
C HIS A 82 10.19 0.19 -6.52
N MET A 83 9.90 1.43 -6.89
CA MET A 83 10.58 2.15 -7.99
C MET A 83 12.10 2.16 -7.82
N ILE A 84 12.60 2.47 -6.61
CA ILE A 84 14.04 2.48 -6.32
C ILE A 84 14.68 1.10 -6.50
N ARG A 85 13.98 0.03 -6.11
CA ARG A 85 14.49 -1.34 -6.25
C ARG A 85 14.52 -1.81 -7.69
N GLU A 86 13.48 -1.50 -8.47
CA GLU A 86 13.45 -1.86 -9.89
C GLU A 86 14.56 -1.15 -10.67
N GLU A 87 14.80 0.12 -10.39
CA GLU A 87 15.92 0.86 -10.98
C GLU A 87 17.27 0.27 -10.57
N SER A 88 17.46 -0.04 -9.28
CA SER A 88 18.70 -0.67 -8.80
C SER A 88 18.94 -2.06 -9.41
N ARG A 89 17.89 -2.84 -9.68
CA ARG A 89 17.99 -4.12 -10.39
C ARG A 89 18.30 -3.93 -11.87
N ALA A 90 17.72 -2.91 -12.50
CA ALA A 90 17.98 -2.59 -13.91
C ALA A 90 19.47 -2.24 -14.12
N GLU A 91 20.03 -1.39 -13.26
CA GLU A 91 21.47 -1.05 -13.28
C GLU A 91 22.35 -2.30 -13.12
N GLY A 92 22.07 -3.17 -12.14
CA GLY A 92 22.85 -4.40 -11.93
C GLY A 92 22.80 -5.36 -13.12
N MET A 93 21.65 -5.47 -13.80
CA MET A 93 21.53 -6.25 -15.03
C MET A 93 22.30 -5.64 -16.21
N GLU A 94 22.39 -4.31 -16.29
CA GLU A 94 23.18 -3.64 -17.32
C GLU A 94 24.68 -3.84 -17.09
N GLU A 95 25.14 -3.75 -15.83
CA GLU A 95 26.52 -4.04 -15.45
C GLU A 95 26.90 -5.51 -15.76
N GLU A 96 26.04 -6.47 -15.43
CA GLU A 96 26.26 -7.88 -15.77
C GLU A 96 26.27 -8.14 -17.29
N LYS A 97 25.39 -7.48 -18.06
CA LYS A 97 25.40 -7.58 -19.52
C LYS A 97 26.67 -7.00 -20.11
N LEU A 98 27.15 -5.87 -19.57
CA LEU A 98 28.39 -5.25 -20.00
C LEU A 98 29.60 -6.14 -19.65
N ALA A 99 29.62 -6.73 -18.46
CA ALA A 99 30.66 -7.68 -18.03
C ALA A 99 30.64 -9.00 -18.83
N ARG A 100 29.46 -9.46 -19.25
CA ARG A 100 29.33 -10.60 -20.19
C ARG A 100 29.78 -10.22 -21.60
N ALA A 101 29.47 -9.02 -22.07
CA ALA A 101 29.91 -8.55 -23.39
C ALA A 101 31.44 -8.40 -23.46
N THR A 102 32.10 -7.99 -22.37
CA THR A 102 33.56 -7.87 -22.30
C THR A 102 34.29 -9.21 -22.10
N SER A 103 33.60 -10.26 -21.66
CA SER A 103 34.17 -11.62 -21.54
C SER A 103 33.96 -12.50 -22.78
N VAL A 104 33.13 -12.06 -23.75
CA VAL A 104 32.90 -12.79 -25.01
C VAL A 104 34.09 -12.72 -25.99
N ASP A 105 35.09 -11.88 -25.74
CA ASP A 105 36.33 -11.86 -26.53
C ASP A 105 37.34 -12.98 -26.16
N GLU A 106 37.10 -13.79 -25.12
CA GLU A 106 38.05 -14.85 -24.69
C GLU A 106 37.51 -16.30 -24.69
N GLU A 107 36.20 -16.57 -24.78
CA GLU A 107 35.71 -17.97 -24.78
C GLU A 107 34.63 -18.28 -25.83
N ALA A 108 35.11 -18.73 -27.00
CA ALA A 108 34.31 -19.49 -27.95
C ALA A 108 34.02 -20.92 -27.42
N LYS A 109 33.04 -21.07 -26.52
CA LYS A 109 32.34 -22.34 -26.28
C LYS A 109 30.84 -22.09 -26.09
N GLN A 110 30.08 -22.33 -27.15
CA GLN A 110 28.63 -22.16 -27.19
C GLN A 110 27.91 -23.13 -26.22
N PRO A 111 26.91 -22.69 -25.44
CA PRO A 111 25.91 -23.59 -24.89
C PRO A 111 24.88 -23.96 -25.97
N GLY A 112 24.44 -25.22 -25.98
CA GLY A 112 23.62 -25.82 -27.04
C GLY A 112 22.19 -25.26 -27.18
N LEU A 113 21.56 -25.56 -28.32
CA LEU A 113 20.26 -25.05 -28.79
C LEU A 113 19.08 -25.11 -27.78
N LEU A 114 19.12 -25.98 -26.77
CA LEU A 114 18.07 -26.11 -25.77
C LEU A 114 18.11 -25.05 -24.65
N SER A 115 19.29 -24.51 -24.30
CA SER A 115 19.37 -23.42 -23.30
C SER A 115 18.87 -22.09 -23.85
N ARG A 116 18.92 -21.94 -25.18
CA ARG A 116 18.45 -20.76 -25.91
C ARG A 116 16.92 -20.71 -26.05
N ALA A 117 16.24 -21.85 -25.93
CA ALA A 117 14.78 -21.93 -25.92
C ALA A 117 14.14 -21.46 -24.60
N PHE A 118 14.93 -21.38 -23.52
CA PHE A 118 14.50 -20.89 -22.21
C PHE A 118 15.03 -19.49 -21.87
N ALA A 119 15.72 -18.81 -22.80
CA ALA A 119 16.17 -17.44 -22.60
C ALA A 119 14.99 -16.46 -22.71
N PRO A 120 14.72 -15.62 -21.68
CA PRO A 120 13.59 -14.72 -21.68
C PRO A 120 13.86 -13.55 -22.63
N GLY A 121 13.26 -13.58 -23.82
CA GLY A 121 13.21 -12.47 -24.74
C GLY A 121 12.01 -11.56 -24.47
N SER A 122 12.30 -10.28 -24.24
CA SER A 122 11.44 -9.10 -24.35
C SER A 122 10.13 -9.03 -23.54
N GLY A 123 10.10 -8.06 -22.62
CA GLY A 123 8.90 -7.33 -22.21
C GLY A 123 8.04 -8.06 -21.18
N PHE A 124 7.95 -7.49 -19.98
CA PHE A 124 7.28 -7.99 -18.78
C PHE A 124 8.07 -9.03 -17.98
N ALA A 125 8.57 -8.58 -16.82
CA ALA A 125 8.99 -9.46 -15.74
C ALA A 125 7.80 -10.35 -15.33
N ARG A 126 7.79 -11.60 -15.82
CA ARG A 126 6.94 -12.65 -15.26
C ARG A 126 7.30 -12.77 -13.78
N ALA A 127 6.30 -12.84 -12.90
CA ALA A 127 6.54 -12.86 -11.46
C ALA A 127 7.54 -13.95 -11.06
N LEU A 128 8.28 -13.67 -9.99
CA LEU A 128 9.09 -14.65 -9.24
C LEU A 128 8.23 -15.89 -8.97
N SER A 129 8.47 -16.97 -9.73
CA SER A 129 7.98 -18.30 -9.38
C SER A 129 8.63 -18.71 -8.05
N LEU A 130 7.94 -19.54 -7.26
CA LEU A 130 8.50 -20.09 -6.01
C LEU A 130 9.87 -20.75 -6.26
N HIS A 131 10.04 -21.32 -7.46
CA HIS A 131 11.28 -21.86 -7.98
C HIS A 131 12.45 -20.85 -7.96
N ASN A 132 12.27 -19.64 -8.51
CA ASN A 132 13.32 -18.62 -8.53
C ASN A 132 13.70 -18.11 -7.12
N LEU A 133 12.78 -18.19 -6.16
CA LEU A 133 13.03 -17.83 -4.77
C LEU A 133 13.80 -18.91 -4.01
N LEU A 134 13.52 -20.19 -4.29
CA LEU A 134 14.28 -21.31 -3.74
C LEU A 134 15.69 -21.37 -4.34
N ASP A 135 15.84 -21.05 -5.63
CA ASP A 135 17.15 -20.95 -6.27
C ASP A 135 17.97 -19.77 -5.72
N ALA A 136 17.34 -18.65 -5.39
CA ALA A 136 18.01 -17.54 -4.68
C ALA A 136 18.37 -17.90 -3.22
N GLN A 137 17.74 -18.94 -2.65
CA GLN A 137 18.02 -19.46 -1.31
C GLN A 137 19.00 -20.66 -1.32
N HIS A 138 19.67 -20.96 -2.43
CA HIS A 138 20.65 -22.04 -2.46
C HIS A 138 21.94 -21.68 -1.68
N LEU A 139 21.94 -22.12 -0.42
CA LEU A 139 22.95 -22.98 0.20
C LEU A 139 24.41 -22.52 0.12
N ASP A 140 24.77 -21.54 0.96
CA ASP A 140 26.02 -21.62 1.71
C ASP A 140 25.64 -21.67 3.20
N ALA A 141 26.03 -22.74 3.88
CA ALA A 141 25.82 -23.04 5.31
C ALA A 141 24.42 -23.54 5.75
N LEU A 142 24.03 -24.73 5.27
CA LEU A 142 23.43 -25.72 6.17
C LEU A 142 24.39 -26.92 6.21
N PRO A 143 24.83 -27.40 7.38
CA PRO A 143 25.65 -28.60 7.44
C PRO A 143 24.80 -29.77 6.93
N GLU A 144 25.34 -30.43 5.91
CA GLU A 144 24.82 -31.66 5.33
C GLU A 144 24.48 -32.65 6.46
N LEU A 145 23.22 -33.10 6.52
CA LEU A 145 22.84 -34.22 7.39
C LEU A 145 23.55 -35.47 6.87
N ALA A 146 24.71 -35.76 7.45
CA ALA A 146 25.44 -36.99 7.19
C ALA A 146 24.56 -38.22 7.54
N PRO A 147 24.62 -39.30 6.74
CA PRO A 147 23.95 -40.54 7.10
C PRO A 147 24.58 -41.11 8.38
N LEU A 148 23.73 -41.56 9.30
CA LEU A 148 24.16 -42.18 10.56
C LEU A 148 25.11 -43.36 10.28
N PRO A 149 26.31 -43.40 10.89
CA PRO A 149 27.17 -44.56 10.80
C PRO A 149 26.68 -45.66 11.76
N ASP A 150 26.77 -46.90 11.30
CA ASP A 150 26.47 -48.09 12.09
C ASP A 150 27.35 -48.18 13.35
N PRO A 151 26.84 -48.79 14.45
CA PRO A 151 27.48 -48.73 15.74
C PRO A 151 28.49 -49.87 15.88
N GLU A 152 29.63 -49.82 15.23
CA GLU A 152 30.80 -50.65 15.56
C GLU A 152 32.02 -50.19 14.78
N GLU A 153 32.77 -49.23 15.34
CA GLU A 153 34.25 -49.14 15.25
C GLU A 153 34.72 -47.95 16.08
N GLY A 154 34.92 -48.22 17.37
CA GLY A 154 35.57 -47.32 18.29
C GLY A 154 37.09 -47.28 18.07
N LEU A 155 37.66 -46.13 18.43
CA LEU A 155 39.06 -45.93 18.80
C LEU A 155 40.07 -45.83 17.66
N GLN A 156 40.11 -44.69 16.96
CA GLN A 156 41.40 -44.13 16.47
C GLN A 156 41.40 -42.65 16.00
N GLY A 157 40.30 -41.90 16.10
CA GLY A 157 40.21 -40.55 15.52
C GLY A 157 40.39 -39.33 16.44
N GLN A 158 40.77 -39.48 17.71
CA GLN A 158 40.72 -38.37 18.70
C GLN A 158 42.01 -37.55 18.87
N GLN A 159 42.93 -37.54 17.91
CA GLN A 159 44.18 -36.75 18.02
C GLN A 159 44.38 -35.64 16.98
N ALA A 160 43.44 -35.40 16.05
CA ALA A 160 43.68 -34.48 14.94
C ALA A 160 42.91 -33.15 14.96
N LEU A 161 42.10 -32.84 15.97
CA LEU A 161 41.19 -31.68 15.91
C LEU A 161 41.28 -30.71 17.11
N LEU A 162 42.50 -30.38 17.56
CA LEU A 162 42.72 -29.39 18.63
C LEU A 162 43.84 -28.37 18.35
N GLN A 163 44.26 -28.20 17.10
CA GLN A 163 45.16 -27.10 16.72
C GLN A 163 44.72 -26.47 15.42
N GLN A 164 44.10 -25.30 15.50
CA GLN A 164 44.59 -24.05 14.88
C GLN A 164 43.47 -23.00 14.86
N THR A 165 43.52 -22.12 15.86
CA THR A 165 42.82 -20.84 15.91
C THR A 165 43.84 -19.71 15.75
N LEU A 166 43.51 -18.75 14.87
CA LEU A 166 43.96 -17.34 14.79
C LEU A 166 45.44 -17.04 14.40
N PRO A 167 45.67 -16.17 13.38
CA PRO A 167 46.95 -15.49 13.19
C PRO A 167 46.91 -14.03 13.70
N GLU A 168 47.95 -13.66 14.44
CA GLU A 168 48.38 -12.29 14.76
C GLU A 168 49.87 -12.14 14.33
N PRO A 169 50.40 -10.90 14.19
CA PRO A 169 51.27 -10.50 13.09
C PRO A 169 52.77 -10.59 13.41
N SER A 170 53.61 -10.58 12.36
CA SER A 170 55.05 -10.35 12.51
C SER A 170 55.61 -9.48 11.39
N ASP A 171 56.19 -8.36 11.82
CA ASP A 171 57.13 -7.53 11.09
C ASP A 171 58.31 -8.35 10.54
N GLN A 172 58.69 -8.08 9.29
CA GLN A 172 60.09 -7.81 8.96
C GLN A 172 60.21 -7.17 7.58
N SER A 173 61.00 -6.10 7.57
CA SER A 173 61.40 -5.26 6.46
C SER A 173 62.31 -5.98 5.48
N GLN A 174 62.07 -5.80 4.18
CA GLN A 174 63.14 -5.50 3.23
C GLN A 174 62.61 -4.80 1.98
N SER A 175 63.38 -3.81 1.58
CA SER A 175 63.19 -2.80 0.57
C SER A 175 63.04 -3.35 -0.86
N GLY A 176 61.97 -2.94 -1.54
CA GLY A 176 61.82 -3.01 -2.99
C GLY A 176 61.00 -1.82 -3.46
N ALA A 177 61.68 -0.80 -3.99
CA ALA A 177 61.05 0.43 -4.48
C ALA A 177 60.22 0.15 -5.74
N GLY A 178 58.90 0.30 -5.63
CA GLY A 178 57.95 0.32 -6.74
C GLY A 178 56.85 1.32 -6.41
N SER A 179 56.81 2.43 -7.13
CA SER A 179 55.95 3.59 -6.87
C SER A 179 54.45 3.24 -6.93
N THR A 180 53.76 3.23 -5.80
CA THR A 180 52.30 3.22 -5.73
C THR A 180 51.77 4.63 -5.96
N GLY A 181 51.06 4.83 -7.07
CA GLY A 181 50.28 6.05 -7.31
C GLY A 181 49.20 6.25 -6.24
N PRO A 182 48.76 7.49 -5.98
CA PRO A 182 47.87 7.77 -4.87
C PRO A 182 46.49 7.16 -5.13
N SER A 183 46.06 6.26 -4.23
CA SER A 183 44.69 5.79 -4.13
C SER A 183 43.77 6.99 -3.97
N LYS A 184 43.05 7.34 -5.06
CA LYS A 184 42.04 8.39 -5.04
C LYS A 184 41.00 8.02 -3.98
N LYS A 185 40.90 8.84 -2.93
CA LYS A 185 39.75 8.84 -2.02
C LYS A 185 38.49 8.93 -2.88
N HIS A 186 37.73 7.84 -2.98
CA HIS A 186 36.40 7.86 -3.60
C HIS A 186 35.55 8.79 -2.72
N LYS A 187 35.29 10.01 -3.21
CA LYS A 187 34.20 10.82 -2.64
C LYS A 187 32.93 9.97 -2.77
N PRO A 188 32.07 9.87 -1.75
CA PRO A 188 30.82 9.14 -1.90
C PRO A 188 30.05 9.83 -3.04
N GLY A 189 29.96 9.14 -4.17
CA GLY A 189 29.24 9.61 -5.35
C GLY A 189 27.75 9.70 -5.02
N ASN A 190 27.00 10.47 -5.79
CA ASN A 190 25.55 10.35 -5.73
C ASN A 190 25.17 9.14 -6.58
N TRP A 191 24.26 8.29 -6.11
CA TRP A 191 23.78 7.14 -6.87
C TRP A 191 23.27 7.56 -8.27
N ALA A 192 23.63 6.78 -9.29
CA ALA A 192 23.48 7.13 -10.70
C ALA A 192 22.00 7.15 -11.13
N GLY A 193 21.18 6.21 -10.66
CA GLY A 193 19.74 6.11 -10.96
C GLY A 193 18.85 7.18 -10.31
N LYS A 194 19.41 8.11 -9.53
CA LYS A 194 18.64 9.17 -8.87
C LYS A 194 17.79 10.02 -9.83
N PRO A 195 18.29 10.50 -10.99
CA PRO A 195 17.50 11.30 -11.92
C PRO A 195 16.30 10.53 -12.49
N SER A 196 16.49 9.23 -12.81
CA SER A 196 15.42 8.34 -13.28
C SER A 196 14.30 8.23 -12.26
N ILE A 197 14.62 8.02 -10.99
CA ILE A 197 13.63 7.98 -9.91
C ILE A 197 12.87 9.30 -9.76
N VAL A 198 13.53 10.44 -9.93
CA VAL A 198 12.86 11.75 -9.84
C VAL A 198 11.90 11.96 -11.01
N GLU A 199 12.26 11.48 -12.21
CA GLU A 199 11.39 11.51 -13.38
C GLU A 199 10.15 10.61 -13.19
N GLN A 200 10.35 9.34 -12.81
CA GLN A 200 9.27 8.40 -12.48
C GLN A 200 8.33 8.95 -11.39
N LEU A 201 8.87 9.59 -10.36
CA LEU A 201 8.08 10.26 -9.33
C LEU A 201 7.25 11.43 -9.86
N ASN A 202 7.80 12.22 -10.79
CA ASN A 202 7.05 13.33 -11.37
C ASN A 202 5.90 12.83 -12.25
N GLU A 203 6.12 11.78 -13.04
CA GLU A 203 5.08 11.11 -13.83
C GLU A 203 3.98 10.57 -12.92
N PHE A 204 4.36 9.84 -11.87
CA PHE A 204 3.42 9.31 -10.88
C PHE A 204 2.60 10.40 -10.18
N ILE A 205 3.19 11.57 -9.88
CA ILE A 205 2.46 12.71 -9.30
C ILE A 205 1.44 13.30 -10.30
N GLN A 206 1.70 13.27 -11.61
CA GLN A 206 0.70 13.67 -12.60
C GLN A 206 -0.40 12.61 -12.71
N GLU A 207 -0.04 11.33 -12.78
CA GLU A 207 -0.99 10.19 -12.76
C GLU A 207 -1.97 10.35 -11.60
N LEU A 208 -1.47 10.59 -10.37
CA LEU A 208 -2.29 10.81 -9.17
C LEU A 208 -3.37 11.91 -9.30
N LYS A 209 -3.18 12.91 -10.18
CA LYS A 209 -4.15 13.98 -10.40
C LYS A 209 -5.25 13.56 -11.37
N ASP A 210 -4.92 12.68 -12.32
CA ASP A 210 -5.79 12.28 -13.41
C ASP A 210 -6.45 10.90 -13.15
N ILE A 211 -6.38 10.39 -11.92
CA ILE A 211 -6.97 9.09 -11.55
C ILE A 211 -8.49 9.10 -11.72
N ASP A 212 -9.17 10.15 -11.23
CA ASP A 212 -10.64 10.19 -11.26
C ASP A 212 -11.16 10.28 -12.71
N THR A 213 -10.44 11.00 -13.59
CA THR A 213 -10.78 11.09 -15.01
C THR A 213 -10.49 9.78 -15.76
N SER A 214 -9.40 9.10 -15.41
CA SER A 214 -9.04 7.80 -15.96
C SER A 214 -10.06 6.72 -15.57
N ILE A 215 -10.48 6.68 -14.30
CA ILE A 215 -11.55 5.77 -13.84
C ILE A 215 -12.87 6.13 -14.53
N ALA A 216 -13.20 7.41 -14.65
CA ALA A 216 -14.41 7.85 -15.34
C ALA A 216 -14.43 7.41 -16.81
N ALA A 217 -13.29 7.36 -17.50
CA ALA A 217 -13.24 6.90 -18.90
C ALA A 217 -13.78 5.48 -19.12
N HIS A 218 -13.79 4.65 -18.08
CA HIS A 218 -14.24 3.25 -18.11
C HIS A 218 -15.76 3.09 -17.88
N TRP A 219 -16.51 4.19 -17.76
CA TRP A 219 -17.97 4.13 -17.58
C TRP A 219 -18.76 3.36 -18.66
N PRO A 220 -18.38 3.35 -19.96
CA PRO A 220 -19.20 2.71 -21.01
C PRO A 220 -19.43 1.21 -20.80
N ASP A 221 -18.49 0.53 -20.15
CA ASP A 221 -18.58 -0.91 -19.88
C ASP A 221 -19.46 -1.21 -18.66
N GLN A 222 -19.74 -0.20 -17.83
CA GLN A 222 -20.39 -0.37 -16.53
C GLN A 222 -21.85 0.10 -16.53
N ILE A 223 -22.16 1.21 -17.21
CA ILE A 223 -23.48 1.86 -17.16
C ILE A 223 -24.20 1.71 -18.50
N HIS A 224 -25.49 1.35 -18.45
CA HIS A 224 -26.37 1.31 -19.60
C HIS A 224 -27.55 2.29 -19.45
N ALA A 225 -28.22 2.58 -20.57
CA ALA A 225 -29.38 3.47 -20.59
C ALA A 225 -30.51 2.90 -19.73
N ASN A 226 -31.19 3.79 -18.98
CA ASN A 226 -32.28 3.44 -18.06
C ASN A 226 -31.89 2.51 -16.90
N ASP A 227 -30.60 2.39 -16.58
CA ASP A 227 -30.17 1.69 -15.35
C ASP A 227 -30.62 2.45 -14.10
N SER A 228 -30.98 1.71 -13.04
CA SER A 228 -31.10 2.24 -11.69
C SER A 228 -29.85 1.88 -10.89
N ILE A 229 -29.06 2.90 -10.54
CA ILE A 229 -27.77 2.74 -9.85
C ILE A 229 -27.93 3.16 -8.40
N LEU A 230 -27.51 2.31 -7.46
CA LEU A 230 -27.41 2.66 -6.05
C LEU A 230 -25.98 3.06 -5.69
N THR A 231 -25.82 4.14 -4.94
CA THR A 231 -24.55 4.61 -4.38
C THR A 231 -24.71 4.91 -2.90
N PHE A 232 -23.63 4.79 -2.14
CA PHE A 232 -23.61 5.00 -0.69
C PHE A 232 -22.65 6.13 -0.29
N GLY A 233 -23.15 7.12 0.45
CA GLY A 233 -22.36 8.22 0.98
C GLY A 233 -21.79 9.15 -0.10
N TYR A 234 -20.63 9.76 0.19
CA TYR A 234 -19.94 10.68 -0.71
C TYR A 234 -18.62 10.10 -1.21
N SER A 235 -18.42 10.11 -2.53
CA SER A 235 -17.14 9.81 -3.16
C SER A 235 -16.94 10.70 -4.37
N GLU A 236 -15.80 11.39 -4.43
CA GLU A 236 -15.44 12.24 -5.58
C GLU A 236 -15.30 11.40 -6.86
N THR A 237 -14.64 10.24 -6.77
CA THR A 237 -14.46 9.33 -7.91
C THR A 237 -15.80 8.88 -8.47
N VAL A 238 -16.78 8.52 -7.60
CA VAL A 238 -18.13 8.14 -8.03
C VAL A 238 -18.87 9.33 -8.65
N LEU A 239 -18.74 10.53 -8.08
CA LEU A 239 -19.35 11.74 -8.64
C LEU A 239 -18.85 11.99 -10.07
N VAL A 240 -17.54 12.05 -10.29
CA VAL A 240 -16.94 12.29 -11.61
C VAL A 240 -17.35 11.19 -12.59
N PHE A 241 -17.35 9.93 -12.16
CA PHE A 241 -17.78 8.78 -12.97
C PHE A 241 -19.23 8.90 -13.45
N LEU A 242 -20.16 9.24 -12.54
CA LEU A 242 -21.58 9.40 -12.87
C LEU A 242 -21.83 10.63 -13.76
N LEU A 243 -21.11 11.73 -13.53
CA LEU A 243 -21.23 12.94 -14.34
C LEU A 243 -20.74 12.72 -15.78
N GLU A 244 -19.62 12.00 -15.97
CA GLU A 244 -19.14 11.67 -17.33
C GLU A 244 -20.11 10.75 -18.08
N ALA A 245 -20.74 9.79 -17.37
CA ALA A 245 -21.75 8.92 -17.95
C ALA A 245 -23.02 9.69 -18.33
N ALA A 246 -23.48 10.61 -17.48
CA ALA A 246 -24.69 11.41 -17.68
C ALA A 246 -24.63 12.33 -18.90
N LYS A 247 -23.43 12.65 -19.41
CA LYS A 247 -23.28 13.42 -20.66
C LYS A 247 -23.78 12.66 -21.90
N LYS A 248 -23.82 11.33 -21.86
CA LYS A 248 -24.17 10.49 -23.01
C LYS A 248 -25.39 9.60 -22.78
N LEU A 249 -25.73 9.27 -21.53
CA LEU A 249 -26.82 8.37 -21.19
C LEU A 249 -27.73 8.98 -20.12
N ASP A 250 -29.02 8.69 -20.26
CA ASP A 250 -30.02 8.96 -19.22
C ASP A 250 -30.20 7.70 -18.36
N PHE A 251 -30.04 7.86 -17.05
CA PHE A 251 -30.22 6.79 -16.05
C PHE A 251 -30.58 7.40 -14.69
N GLN A 252 -31.03 6.57 -13.76
CA GLN A 252 -31.49 6.99 -12.43
C GLN A 252 -30.45 6.62 -11.36
N VAL A 253 -30.25 7.52 -10.40
CA VAL A 253 -29.31 7.31 -9.29
C VAL A 253 -30.02 7.39 -7.95
N VAL A 254 -29.98 6.29 -7.20
CA VAL A 254 -30.42 6.22 -5.80
C VAL A 254 -29.20 6.43 -4.91
N VAL A 255 -29.25 7.42 -4.03
CA VAL A 255 -28.16 7.79 -3.12
C VAL A 255 -28.59 7.49 -1.70
N ALA A 256 -27.87 6.62 -1.00
CA ALA A 256 -27.98 6.44 0.44
C ALA A 256 -27.18 7.52 1.17
N GLU A 257 -27.77 8.12 2.19
CA GLU A 257 -27.21 9.31 2.86
C GLU A 257 -25.91 9.05 3.64
N GLY A 258 -25.74 7.85 4.21
CA GLY A 258 -24.56 7.50 5.01
C GLY A 258 -24.55 8.17 6.39
N ALA A 259 -25.57 7.92 7.20
CA ALA A 259 -25.62 8.32 8.60
C ALA A 259 -24.43 7.69 9.36
N PRO A 260 -23.78 8.40 10.30
CA PRO A 260 -24.15 9.70 10.87
C PRO A 260 -23.58 10.93 10.13
N ARG A 261 -22.75 10.76 9.09
CA ARG A 261 -22.09 11.90 8.40
C ARG A 261 -22.98 12.57 7.35
N HIS A 262 -23.96 11.85 6.83
CA HIS A 262 -24.92 12.34 5.82
C HIS A 262 -24.24 12.86 4.52
N GLY A 263 -23.05 12.32 4.19
CA GLY A 263 -22.29 12.77 3.03
C GLY A 263 -23.02 12.56 1.69
N GLY A 264 -23.91 11.58 1.61
CA GLY A 264 -24.71 11.32 0.41
C GLY A 264 -25.66 12.47 0.05
N GLN A 265 -26.04 13.32 1.00
CA GLN A 265 -26.87 14.49 0.72
C GLN A 265 -26.15 15.49 -0.19
N GLU A 266 -24.85 15.69 0.03
CA GLU A 266 -24.00 16.55 -0.82
C GLU A 266 -23.82 15.94 -2.21
N LEU A 267 -23.63 14.61 -2.31
CA LEU A 267 -23.55 13.92 -3.59
C LEU A 267 -24.85 14.08 -4.40
N ALA A 268 -25.99 13.82 -3.76
CA ALA A 268 -27.31 13.96 -4.38
C ALA A 268 -27.56 15.39 -4.87
N ARG A 269 -27.15 16.40 -4.08
CA ARG A 269 -27.24 17.82 -4.45
C ARG A 269 -26.43 18.11 -5.73
N ARG A 270 -25.18 17.65 -5.82
CA ARG A 270 -24.33 17.88 -7.00
C ARG A 270 -24.84 17.18 -8.26
N LEU A 271 -25.33 15.94 -8.12
CA LEU A 271 -25.92 15.20 -9.24
C LEU A 271 -27.23 15.85 -9.72
N ALA A 272 -28.06 16.34 -8.80
CA ALA A 272 -29.28 17.09 -9.15
C ALA A 272 -28.96 18.41 -9.87
N GLN A 273 -27.89 19.11 -9.46
CA GLN A 273 -27.42 20.31 -10.16
C GLN A 273 -26.96 20.04 -11.59
N ALA A 274 -26.47 18.84 -11.87
CA ALA A 274 -26.13 18.39 -13.22
C ALA A 274 -27.34 17.91 -14.05
N GLY A 275 -28.57 17.97 -13.51
CA GLY A 275 -29.80 17.59 -14.20
C GLY A 275 -30.09 16.08 -14.20
N MET A 276 -29.42 15.30 -13.36
CA MET A 276 -29.64 13.86 -13.26
C MET A 276 -30.87 13.51 -12.41
N HIS A 277 -31.55 12.42 -12.74
CA HIS A 277 -32.66 11.90 -11.94
C HIS A 277 -32.13 11.20 -10.67
N THR A 278 -32.03 11.95 -9.58
CA THR A 278 -31.52 11.46 -8.30
C THR A 278 -32.59 11.28 -7.24
N THR A 279 -32.49 10.21 -6.46
CA THR A 279 -33.37 9.91 -5.33
C THR A 279 -32.52 9.70 -4.09
N LEU A 280 -32.76 10.50 -3.05
CA LEU A 280 -32.09 10.34 -1.75
C LEU A 280 -32.90 9.37 -0.87
N ILE A 281 -32.22 8.41 -0.25
CA ILE A 281 -32.83 7.43 0.66
C ILE A 281 -32.06 7.38 2.00
N PRO A 282 -32.74 7.06 3.11
CA PRO A 282 -32.06 6.71 4.34
C PRO A 282 -31.41 5.33 4.24
N ASP A 283 -30.37 5.09 5.05
CA ASP A 283 -29.61 3.83 4.99
C ASP A 283 -30.48 2.61 5.33
N SER A 284 -31.52 2.78 6.16
CA SER A 284 -32.48 1.73 6.50
C SER A 284 -33.34 1.27 5.31
N ALA A 285 -33.51 2.13 4.30
CA ALA A 285 -34.29 1.82 3.10
C ALA A 285 -33.47 1.12 2.00
N ILE A 286 -32.16 0.93 2.18
CA ILE A 286 -31.28 0.30 1.18
C ILE A 286 -31.81 -1.08 0.78
N PHE A 287 -32.16 -1.92 1.75
CA PHE A 287 -32.65 -3.27 1.48
C PHE A 287 -34.00 -3.25 0.73
N ALA A 288 -34.91 -2.33 1.09
CA ALA A 288 -36.21 -2.20 0.43
C ALA A 288 -36.10 -1.70 -1.02
N MET A 289 -35.11 -0.84 -1.29
CA MET A 289 -34.87 -0.30 -2.62
C MET A 289 -34.05 -1.23 -3.51
N MET A 290 -33.26 -2.13 -2.94
CA MET A 290 -32.33 -3.01 -3.66
C MET A 290 -33.03 -3.84 -4.76
N ALA A 291 -34.28 -4.26 -4.55
CA ALA A 291 -35.04 -5.02 -5.54
C ALA A 291 -35.33 -4.27 -6.86
N ARG A 292 -35.18 -2.95 -6.88
CA ARG A 292 -35.36 -2.09 -8.08
C ARG A 292 -34.05 -1.61 -8.68
N VAL A 293 -32.93 -1.89 -8.02
CA VAL A 293 -31.59 -1.42 -8.41
C VAL A 293 -30.96 -2.46 -9.34
N ASN A 294 -30.34 -1.99 -10.42
CA ASN A 294 -29.62 -2.84 -11.36
C ASN A 294 -28.16 -3.04 -10.96
N LYS A 295 -27.51 -2.02 -10.41
CA LYS A 295 -26.09 -2.04 -10.03
C LYS A 295 -25.83 -1.19 -8.80
N VAL A 296 -24.88 -1.61 -7.96
CA VAL A 296 -24.36 -0.79 -6.85
C VAL A 296 -22.97 -0.28 -7.21
N LEU A 297 -22.78 1.04 -7.18
CA LEU A 297 -21.50 1.71 -7.36
C LEU A 297 -21.07 2.39 -6.07
N VAL A 298 -19.92 2.01 -5.53
CA VAL A 298 -19.37 2.60 -4.30
C VAL A 298 -17.92 3.01 -4.47
N GLY A 299 -17.50 4.02 -3.71
CA GLY A 299 -16.10 4.37 -3.56
C GLY A 299 -15.45 3.62 -2.39
N ALA A 300 -14.16 3.34 -2.51
CA ALA A 300 -13.35 2.77 -1.43
C ALA A 300 -12.45 3.81 -0.76
N HIS A 301 -12.12 3.59 0.51
CA HIS A 301 -11.00 4.25 1.21
C HIS A 301 -9.68 3.53 0.90
N ALA A 302 -9.66 2.20 1.01
CA ALA A 302 -8.50 1.36 0.70
C ALA A 302 -8.91 -0.02 0.15
N LEU A 303 -8.05 -0.60 -0.69
CA LEU A 303 -8.17 -1.97 -1.20
C LEU A 303 -7.07 -2.83 -0.56
N LEU A 304 -7.43 -3.91 0.11
CA LEU A 304 -6.50 -4.78 0.84
C LEU A 304 -6.01 -5.94 -0.01
N ALA A 305 -4.99 -6.64 0.48
CA ALA A 305 -4.29 -7.67 -0.31
C ALA A 305 -5.15 -8.88 -0.68
N ASN A 306 -6.17 -9.19 0.12
CA ASN A 306 -7.12 -10.26 -0.18
C ASN A 306 -8.22 -9.85 -1.18
N GLY A 307 -8.17 -8.62 -1.70
CA GLY A 307 -9.21 -8.05 -2.54
C GLY A 307 -10.42 -7.51 -1.78
N GLY A 308 -10.39 -7.55 -0.44
CA GLY A 308 -11.39 -6.90 0.39
C GLY A 308 -11.18 -5.38 0.42
N VAL A 309 -12.25 -4.65 0.70
CA VAL A 309 -12.30 -3.20 0.56
C VAL A 309 -12.63 -2.58 1.90
N MET A 310 -11.85 -1.58 2.31
CA MET A 310 -12.25 -0.66 3.37
C MET A 310 -13.03 0.50 2.75
N ALA A 311 -14.25 0.70 3.21
CA ALA A 311 -15.11 1.80 2.77
C ALA A 311 -15.75 2.49 3.98
N GLY A 312 -16.58 3.51 3.74
CA GLY A 312 -17.30 4.18 4.83
C GLY A 312 -18.27 3.23 5.55
N ALA A 313 -18.52 3.49 6.83
CA ALA A 313 -19.51 2.78 7.65
C ALA A 313 -20.84 2.59 6.91
N GLY A 314 -21.33 1.34 6.82
CA GLY A 314 -22.59 1.00 6.14
C GLY A 314 -22.44 0.42 4.73
N ASN A 315 -21.24 0.47 4.13
CA ASN A 315 -20.99 -0.20 2.86
C ASN A 315 -21.11 -1.72 2.95
N GLN A 316 -20.77 -2.34 4.09
CA GLN A 316 -20.97 -3.78 4.28
C GLN A 316 -22.44 -4.16 4.23
N LEU A 317 -23.32 -3.34 4.83
CA LEU A 317 -24.77 -3.56 4.77
C LEU A 317 -25.29 -3.48 3.33
N THR A 318 -24.83 -2.47 2.58
CA THR A 318 -25.15 -2.33 1.15
C THR A 318 -24.68 -3.55 0.35
N ALA A 319 -23.45 -4.02 0.59
CA ALA A 319 -22.86 -5.15 -0.11
C ALA A 319 -23.59 -6.47 0.21
N MET A 320 -23.97 -6.69 1.47
CA MET A 320 -24.76 -7.86 1.88
C MET A 320 -26.16 -7.83 1.26
N ALA A 321 -26.82 -6.67 1.25
CA ALA A 321 -28.12 -6.50 0.60
C ALA A 321 -28.01 -6.75 -0.92
N ALA A 322 -26.98 -6.22 -1.57
CA ALA A 322 -26.74 -6.43 -2.99
C ALA A 322 -26.55 -7.91 -3.32
N LYS A 323 -25.73 -8.63 -2.53
CA LYS A 323 -25.52 -10.08 -2.70
C LYS A 323 -26.81 -10.88 -2.52
N HIS A 324 -27.64 -10.52 -1.53
CA HIS A 324 -28.93 -11.18 -1.31
C HIS A 324 -29.88 -11.02 -2.51
N HIS A 325 -29.86 -9.85 -3.16
CA HIS A 325 -30.68 -9.55 -4.33
C HIS A 325 -29.99 -9.90 -5.68
N ALA A 326 -28.82 -10.54 -5.65
CA ALA A 326 -28.01 -10.83 -6.83
C ALA A 326 -27.69 -9.59 -7.69
N VAL A 327 -27.58 -8.43 -7.05
CA VAL A 327 -27.19 -7.17 -7.69
C VAL A 327 -25.66 -7.06 -7.65
N PRO A 328 -24.99 -6.77 -8.78
CA PRO A 328 -23.55 -6.63 -8.81
C PRO A 328 -23.09 -5.42 -7.98
N PHE A 329 -22.11 -5.67 -7.11
CA PHE A 329 -21.48 -4.66 -6.26
C PHE A 329 -20.13 -4.27 -6.86
N VAL A 330 -20.08 -3.06 -7.43
CA VAL A 330 -18.92 -2.54 -8.17
C VAL A 330 -18.25 -1.44 -7.37
N VAL A 331 -16.95 -1.58 -7.17
CA VAL A 331 -16.14 -0.66 -6.37
C VAL A 331 -15.23 0.15 -7.27
N LEU A 332 -15.34 1.47 -7.20
CA LEU A 332 -14.43 2.40 -7.87
C LEU A 332 -13.25 2.72 -6.94
N VAL A 333 -12.04 2.33 -7.36
CA VAL A 333 -10.84 2.46 -6.53
C VAL A 333 -9.61 2.68 -7.40
N GLY A 334 -8.88 3.76 -7.17
CA GLY A 334 -7.59 3.96 -7.85
C GLY A 334 -6.46 3.17 -7.18
N LEU A 335 -5.40 2.88 -7.93
CA LEU A 335 -4.25 2.09 -7.46
C LEU A 335 -3.49 2.70 -6.28
N GLN A 336 -3.58 4.01 -6.03
CA GLN A 336 -3.01 4.67 -4.83
C GLN A 336 -3.63 4.17 -3.51
N LYS A 337 -4.83 3.59 -3.58
CA LYS A 337 -5.55 3.00 -2.44
C LYS A 337 -5.24 1.52 -2.24
N LEU A 338 -4.52 0.88 -3.18
CA LEU A 338 -4.12 -0.53 -3.09
C LEU A 338 -3.05 -0.71 -2.00
N SER A 339 -3.34 -1.54 -1.01
CA SER A 339 -2.46 -1.82 0.12
C SER A 339 -2.10 -3.30 0.22
N PRO A 340 -0.83 -3.65 0.44
CA PRO A 340 -0.41 -5.04 0.63
C PRO A 340 -0.74 -5.61 2.02
N LEU A 341 -1.41 -4.83 2.88
CA LEU A 341 -1.79 -5.25 4.21
C LEU A 341 -2.99 -6.22 4.17
N PHE A 342 -3.05 -7.10 5.18
CA PHE A 342 -4.09 -8.12 5.29
C PHE A 342 -5.08 -7.78 6.42
N PRO A 343 -6.39 -8.03 6.25
CA PRO A 343 -7.41 -7.65 7.26
C PRO A 343 -7.25 -8.28 8.65
N HIS A 344 -6.60 -9.44 8.75
CA HIS A 344 -6.42 -10.18 10.00
C HIS A 344 -5.09 -9.86 10.71
N ASP A 345 -4.33 -8.88 10.22
CA ASP A 345 -3.10 -8.47 10.85
C ASP A 345 -3.41 -7.75 12.19
N PRO A 346 -3.05 -8.32 13.35
CA PRO A 346 -3.36 -7.74 14.66
C PRO A 346 -2.64 -6.40 14.89
N SER A 347 -1.60 -6.09 14.10
CA SER A 347 -0.86 -4.83 14.19
C SER A 347 -1.65 -3.63 13.62
N VAL A 348 -2.71 -3.88 12.84
CA VAL A 348 -3.47 -2.84 12.14
C VAL A 348 -4.95 -2.90 12.54
N SER A 349 -5.37 -2.00 13.45
CA SER A 349 -6.80 -1.70 13.57
C SER A 349 -7.24 -0.99 12.30
N PHE A 350 -8.26 -1.50 11.61
CA PHE A 350 -8.77 -0.93 10.35
C PHE A 350 -9.90 0.08 10.56
N ASN A 351 -10.35 0.31 11.80
CA ASN A 351 -11.42 1.26 12.08
C ASN A 351 -10.93 2.47 12.89
N ASP A 352 -11.40 3.66 12.51
CA ASP A 352 -11.26 4.88 13.31
C ASP A 352 -12.58 5.10 14.07
N TYR A 353 -12.49 5.58 15.30
CA TYR A 353 -13.67 6.00 16.05
C TYR A 353 -13.70 7.53 16.11
N LYS A 354 -14.76 8.11 15.57
CA LYS A 354 -15.02 9.54 15.66
C LYS A 354 -15.77 9.90 16.93
N SER A 355 -15.94 11.20 17.14
CA SER A 355 -16.73 11.72 18.26
C SER A 355 -18.13 11.11 18.23
N PRO A 356 -18.64 10.60 19.36
CA PRO A 356 -20.04 10.15 19.47
C PRO A 356 -21.05 11.28 19.26
N ALA A 357 -20.63 12.55 19.28
CA ALA A 357 -21.48 13.71 19.04
C ALA A 357 -22.22 13.66 17.69
N ASP A 358 -21.65 13.00 16.68
CA ASP A 358 -22.32 12.83 15.37
C ASP A 358 -23.48 11.81 15.45
N VAL A 359 -23.44 10.89 16.42
CA VAL A 359 -24.44 9.83 16.62
C VAL A 359 -25.53 10.29 17.59
N MET A 360 -25.14 10.96 18.67
CA MET A 360 -26.03 11.46 19.70
C MET A 360 -25.65 12.90 20.03
N GLU A 361 -26.60 13.82 19.88
CA GLU A 361 -26.39 15.21 20.25
C GLU A 361 -26.13 15.33 21.74
N TYR A 362 -25.16 16.17 22.12
CA TYR A 362 -24.74 16.32 23.51
C TYR A 362 -25.86 16.85 24.43
N SER A 363 -26.80 17.63 23.87
CA SER A 363 -27.99 18.14 24.57
C SER A 363 -28.85 17.02 25.17
N VAL A 364 -29.00 15.91 24.43
CA VAL A 364 -29.78 14.75 24.89
C VAL A 364 -29.13 14.09 26.09
N VAL A 365 -27.79 14.17 26.21
CA VAL A 365 -27.06 13.68 27.39
C VAL A 365 -27.16 14.68 28.55
N SER A 366 -27.07 15.99 28.28
CA SER A 366 -27.19 17.00 29.34
C SER A 366 -28.59 17.04 29.95
N ASP A 367 -29.65 16.91 29.17
CA ASP A 367 -31.03 16.95 29.66
C ASP A 367 -31.31 15.81 30.66
N VAL A 368 -30.68 14.65 30.46
CA VAL A 368 -30.77 13.51 31.39
C VAL A 368 -29.96 13.76 32.67
N LEU A 369 -28.80 14.38 32.56
CA LEU A 369 -27.98 14.76 33.72
C LEU A 369 -28.63 15.89 34.55
N ASP A 370 -29.33 16.82 33.89
CA ASP A 370 -30.00 17.95 34.52
C ASP A 370 -31.34 17.55 35.16
N ALA A 371 -32.10 16.63 34.53
CA ALA A 371 -33.34 16.10 35.08
C ALA A 371 -33.14 15.30 36.39
N ASP A 372 -32.02 14.59 36.50
CA ASP A 372 -31.63 13.90 37.73
C ASP A 372 -31.19 14.87 38.84
N TYR A 373 -30.82 16.11 38.50
CA TYR A 373 -30.38 17.12 39.46
C TYR A 373 -31.54 17.80 40.22
N GLU A 374 -32.74 17.89 39.61
CA GLU A 374 -33.91 18.54 40.24
C GLU A 374 -34.87 17.57 40.97
N ALA A 375 -34.85 16.26 40.67
CA ALA A 375 -35.89 15.33 41.14
C ALA A 375 -35.51 14.39 42.29
N ALA A 376 -34.24 14.04 42.53
CA ALA A 376 -33.88 13.17 43.66
C ALA A 376 -32.39 13.24 44.00
N GLY A 377 -32.05 13.36 45.28
CA GLY A 377 -30.69 13.17 45.82
C GLY A 377 -30.16 11.73 45.72
N THR A 378 -30.52 11.02 44.66
CA THR A 378 -30.03 9.71 44.25
C THR A 378 -29.71 9.86 42.78
N CYS A 379 -28.48 10.27 42.46
CA CYS A 379 -27.92 10.12 41.12
C CYS A 379 -28.17 8.66 40.72
N SER A 380 -28.88 8.43 39.62
CA SER A 380 -28.98 7.09 39.08
C SER A 380 -27.58 6.71 38.57
N GLU A 381 -26.81 5.99 39.39
CA GLU A 381 -25.39 5.66 39.13
C GLU A 381 -25.17 4.79 37.87
N ASP A 382 -26.24 4.43 37.14
CA ASP A 382 -26.24 3.30 36.20
C ASP A 382 -26.60 3.62 34.74
N LEU A 383 -26.80 4.89 34.33
CA LEU A 383 -27.08 5.18 32.91
C LEU A 383 -25.81 5.18 32.05
N HIS A 384 -25.21 4.01 31.88
CA HIS A 384 -24.03 3.78 31.06
C HIS A 384 -24.39 3.48 29.59
N VAL A 385 -24.69 4.52 28.81
CA VAL A 385 -24.83 4.36 27.34
C VAL A 385 -23.47 4.50 26.69
N HIS A 386 -22.94 3.40 26.14
CA HIS A 386 -21.71 3.42 25.35
C HIS A 386 -22.03 3.70 23.87
N ALA A 387 -21.80 4.93 23.42
CA ALA A 387 -21.96 5.31 22.02
C ALA A 387 -20.64 5.16 21.24
N PHE A 388 -20.66 4.36 20.18
CA PHE A 388 -19.53 4.16 19.26
C PHE A 388 -19.85 4.75 17.89
N ASN A 389 -18.90 5.49 17.32
CA ASN A 389 -19.01 6.06 15.97
C ASN A 389 -17.86 5.54 15.08
N PRO A 390 -17.98 4.31 14.53
CA PRO A 390 -17.01 3.78 13.59
C PRO A 390 -17.06 4.55 12.26
N VAL A 391 -15.90 4.88 11.70
CA VAL A 391 -15.81 5.62 10.43
C VAL A 391 -15.80 4.69 9.23
N PHE A 392 -15.11 3.57 9.37
CA PHE A 392 -14.86 2.64 8.27
C PHE A 392 -15.50 1.30 8.54
N ASP A 393 -15.71 0.57 7.46
CA ASP A 393 -16.26 -0.76 7.44
C ASP A 393 -15.47 -1.62 6.46
N TYR A 394 -15.45 -2.91 6.73
CA TYR A 394 -14.69 -3.86 5.93
C TYR A 394 -15.64 -4.72 5.09
N VAL A 395 -15.49 -4.60 3.78
CA VAL A 395 -16.21 -5.41 2.80
C VAL A 395 -15.34 -6.58 2.35
N PRO A 396 -15.71 -7.83 2.64
CA PRO A 396 -14.94 -8.98 2.23
C PRO A 396 -14.98 -9.15 0.70
N PRO A 397 -13.94 -9.74 0.11
CA PRO A 397 -13.81 -9.87 -1.35
C PRO A 397 -14.96 -10.64 -2.00
N GLU A 398 -15.63 -11.52 -1.25
CA GLU A 398 -16.76 -12.33 -1.73
C GLU A 398 -18.05 -11.55 -2.00
N LEU A 399 -18.16 -10.31 -1.50
CA LEU A 399 -19.28 -9.43 -1.81
C LEU A 399 -18.97 -8.52 -3.00
N VAL A 400 -17.69 -8.33 -3.32
CA VAL A 400 -17.24 -7.45 -4.40
C VAL A 400 -17.33 -8.22 -5.72
N SER A 401 -18.14 -7.71 -6.65
CA SER A 401 -18.28 -8.31 -7.98
C SER A 401 -17.18 -7.86 -8.93
N LEU A 402 -16.86 -6.55 -8.92
CA LEU A 402 -15.87 -5.96 -9.82
C LEU A 402 -15.17 -4.77 -9.14
N LEU A 403 -13.87 -4.66 -9.34
CA LEU A 403 -13.05 -3.51 -8.98
C LEU A 403 -12.76 -2.71 -10.26
N VAL A 404 -13.19 -1.46 -10.32
CA VAL A 404 -12.83 -0.56 -11.43
C VAL A 404 -11.72 0.35 -10.96
N THR A 405 -10.56 0.17 -11.59
CA THR A 405 -9.33 0.92 -11.34
C THR A 405 -8.98 1.81 -12.53
N ASP A 406 -7.95 2.63 -12.39
CA ASP A 406 -7.43 3.50 -13.45
C ASP A 406 -6.89 2.74 -14.67
N ILE A 407 -6.41 1.50 -14.48
CA ILE A 407 -5.94 0.62 -15.56
C ILE A 407 -7.06 -0.25 -16.17
N GLY A 408 -8.21 -0.36 -15.51
CA GLY A 408 -9.32 -1.19 -15.97
C GLY A 408 -10.11 -1.90 -14.88
N GLY A 409 -11.03 -2.76 -15.34
CA GLY A 409 -11.85 -3.62 -14.50
C GLY A 409 -11.13 -4.91 -14.10
N HIS A 410 -11.12 -5.22 -12.82
CA HIS A 410 -10.48 -6.40 -12.24
C HIS A 410 -11.40 -7.16 -11.29
N ILE A 411 -11.26 -8.47 -11.28
CA ILE A 411 -11.89 -9.34 -10.28
C ILE A 411 -11.06 -9.25 -8.98
N PRO A 412 -11.66 -9.33 -7.78
CA PRO A 412 -10.90 -9.29 -6.51
C PRO A 412 -9.75 -10.29 -6.43
N SER A 413 -9.88 -11.45 -7.07
CA SER A 413 -8.82 -12.46 -7.15
C SER A 413 -7.61 -12.03 -7.97
N TYR A 414 -7.69 -10.98 -8.80
CA TYR A 414 -6.55 -10.47 -9.57
C TYR A 414 -5.66 -9.52 -8.74
N VAL A 415 -6.13 -9.10 -7.56
CA VAL A 415 -5.41 -8.13 -6.70
C VAL A 415 -4.03 -8.61 -6.28
N TYR A 416 -3.82 -9.92 -6.10
CA TYR A 416 -2.47 -10.46 -5.80
C TYR A 416 -1.46 -10.13 -6.90
N ARG A 417 -1.90 -10.10 -8.16
CA ARG A 417 -1.04 -9.83 -9.32
C ARG A 417 -0.68 -8.35 -9.37
N LEU A 418 -1.68 -7.48 -9.16
CA LEU A 418 -1.46 -6.04 -9.02
C LEU A 418 -0.47 -5.74 -7.89
N LEU A 419 -0.62 -6.38 -6.73
CA LEU A 419 0.33 -6.20 -5.63
C LEU A 419 1.76 -6.61 -6.00
N ALA A 420 1.93 -7.68 -6.76
CA ALA A 420 3.25 -8.13 -7.20
C ALA A 420 3.87 -7.21 -8.27
N GLU A 421 3.05 -6.48 -9.02
CA GLU A 421 3.49 -5.54 -10.05
C GLU A 421 3.84 -4.15 -9.49
N TYR A 422 3.14 -3.69 -8.45
CA TYR A 422 3.34 -2.35 -7.90
C TYR A 422 4.14 -2.30 -6.59
N TYR A 423 4.30 -3.44 -5.91
CA TYR A 423 4.99 -3.50 -4.62
C TYR A 423 5.99 -4.65 -4.51
N SER A 424 7.13 -4.35 -3.89
CA SER A 424 8.12 -5.35 -3.50
C SER A 424 7.66 -6.11 -2.25
N ARG A 425 7.80 -7.44 -2.23
CA ARG A 425 7.44 -8.30 -1.09
C ARG A 425 8.14 -7.92 0.22
N GLU A 426 9.37 -7.42 0.12
CA GLU A 426 10.19 -6.99 1.26
C GLU A 426 9.63 -5.76 1.98
N ASP A 427 8.75 -5.01 1.34
CA ASP A 427 8.25 -3.71 1.84
C ASP A 427 6.76 -3.77 2.24
N TYR A 428 6.16 -4.97 2.30
CA TYR A 428 4.77 -5.14 2.72
C TYR A 428 4.57 -4.61 4.16
N THR A 429 5.45 -5.02 5.07
CA THR A 429 5.54 -4.48 6.43
C THR A 429 6.61 -3.39 6.50
N LEU A 430 6.19 -2.18 6.90
CA LEU A 430 7.09 -1.07 7.18
C LEU A 430 7.38 -1.07 8.68
N GLU A 431 8.05 -2.11 9.18
CA GLU A 431 8.44 -2.19 10.58
C GLU A 431 9.89 -1.73 10.79
N ARG A 432 10.14 -1.17 11.98
CA ARG A 432 11.50 -0.93 12.45
C ARG A 432 12.06 -2.28 12.91
N LYS A 433 12.96 -2.88 12.12
CA LYS A 433 13.62 -4.17 12.42
C LYS A 433 14.18 -4.27 13.86
N GLU A 434 14.44 -3.15 14.53
CA GLU A 434 14.94 -3.11 15.91
C GLU A 434 13.93 -3.58 16.98
N LEU A 435 12.62 -3.56 16.72
CA LEU A 435 11.61 -3.95 17.72
C LEU A 435 11.20 -5.43 17.64
N SER A 436 11.32 -6.08 16.48
CA SER A 436 11.03 -7.51 16.33
C SER A 436 12.03 -8.39 17.05
N ASP A 437 13.31 -8.00 17.06
CA ASP A 437 14.37 -8.75 17.75
C ASP A 437 14.30 -8.60 19.28
N ILE A 438 13.65 -7.55 19.79
CA ILE A 438 13.41 -7.34 21.22
C ILE A 438 12.13 -8.07 21.65
N ALA A 439 11.09 -8.07 20.82
CA ALA A 439 9.83 -8.77 21.10
C ALA A 439 9.94 -10.30 20.97
N MET A 440 10.88 -10.84 20.18
CA MET A 440 11.19 -12.28 20.17
C MET A 440 12.18 -12.72 21.26
N ARG A 441 12.81 -11.78 21.98
CA ARG A 441 13.75 -12.05 23.08
C ARG A 441 13.16 -11.81 24.47
N ALA A 442 11.92 -11.35 24.55
CA ALA A 442 11.13 -11.20 25.77
C ALA A 442 9.99 -12.23 25.74
#